data_AF-A0A841GML8-F1
#
_entry.id   AF-A0A841GML8-F1
#
_cell.length_a   1.000
_cell.length_b   1.000
_cell.length_c   1.000
_cell.angle_alpha   90.00
_cell.angle_beta   90.00
_cell.angle_gamma   90.00
#
_symmetry.space_group_name_H-M   'P 1'
#
loop_
_entity.id
_entity.type
_entity.pdbx_description
1 polymer ?
#
loop_
_entity_poly.entity_id
_entity_poly.type
_entity_poly.pdbx_seq_one_letter_code
_entity_poly.pdbx_strand_id
1 'polypeptide(L)'
;MTATLVDRPPTAPETTASAPHPRPRWTGVAREQLLTVLGALRWQTILGAAALAALTLMWVVSRISSPSRPETVQFAELMIPLAMIALFTPAEVWRGEQPSRRGYFWAMPVDRTRHTLLRVLGGWAWLMAAVAVFLLWIAAASWATGGSFSLGDVPLSPSGTAQQTAAEYAIHAPVPAWRWLVPFAATTTLYLLGSIIPLASNYPWRWYGGIALASLLVAALGADWSERALHLLVPGPFGLETLLTGGGQAFVEGSVPGQVRAVPYAATPGGWLSATALWMGIGLIGVFIAPPPPRQLTRLDHAIGPGAAPCRPAVDDDKPAPGSLQARASAL
;
A
#
# COMPACT_ATOMS: atom_id res chain seq x y z
N MET A 1 -12.37 77.84 -43.87
CA MET A 1 -13.09 76.66 -43.37
C MET A 1 -12.09 75.52 -43.32
N THR A 2 -11.56 75.24 -42.13
CA THR A 2 -10.44 74.32 -41.92
C THR A 2 -11.00 73.15 -41.11
N ALA A 3 -11.15 71.99 -41.74
CA ALA A 3 -11.68 70.80 -41.09
C ALA A 3 -10.60 70.17 -40.22
N THR A 4 -10.82 70.19 -38.90
CA THR A 4 -9.99 69.52 -37.90
C THR A 4 -10.23 68.01 -37.98
N LEU A 5 -9.19 67.28 -38.40
CA LEU A 5 -9.14 65.82 -38.39
C LEU A 5 -9.09 65.36 -36.93
N VAL A 6 -10.20 64.82 -36.42
CA VAL A 6 -10.28 64.23 -35.09
C VAL A 6 -9.65 62.84 -35.15
N ASP A 7 -8.45 62.72 -34.58
CA ASP A 7 -7.70 61.48 -34.46
C ASP A 7 -8.46 60.52 -33.53
N ARG A 8 -8.94 59.40 -34.07
CA ARG A 8 -9.62 58.36 -33.27
C ARG A 8 -8.54 57.56 -32.53
N PRO A 9 -8.60 57.41 -31.20
CA PRO A 9 -7.66 56.58 -30.47
C PRO A 9 -7.73 55.13 -30.98
N PRO A 10 -6.60 54.41 -31.04
CA PRO A 10 -6.55 53.03 -31.50
C PRO A 10 -7.47 52.18 -30.64
N THR A 11 -8.45 51.54 -31.28
CA THR A 11 -9.34 50.56 -30.64
C THR A 11 -8.48 49.47 -30.03
N ALA A 12 -8.57 49.29 -28.70
CA ALA A 12 -7.87 48.23 -27.99
C ALA A 12 -8.16 46.88 -28.66
N PRO A 13 -7.15 45.99 -28.82
CA PRO A 13 -7.35 44.70 -29.44
C PRO A 13 -8.45 43.95 -28.68
N GLU A 14 -9.50 43.58 -29.42
CA GLU A 14 -10.61 42.78 -28.93
C GLU A 14 -10.01 41.53 -28.30
N THR A 15 -10.11 41.43 -26.96
CA THR A 15 -9.57 40.31 -26.21
C THR A 15 -10.46 39.14 -26.54
N THR A 16 -10.09 38.38 -27.58
CA THR A 16 -10.77 37.17 -27.98
C THR A 16 -10.86 36.27 -26.76
N ALA A 17 -12.07 36.10 -26.25
CA ALA A 17 -12.32 35.28 -25.09
C ALA A 17 -11.78 33.88 -25.39
N SER A 18 -10.66 33.52 -24.76
CA SER A 18 -10.05 32.21 -24.91
C SER A 18 -11.12 31.16 -24.68
N ALA A 19 -11.41 30.37 -25.72
CA ALA A 19 -12.39 29.31 -25.63
C ALA A 19 -12.04 28.41 -24.43
N PRO A 20 -13.02 28.07 -23.57
CA PRO A 20 -12.75 27.29 -22.37
C PRO A 20 -12.12 25.96 -22.77
N HIS A 21 -10.97 25.63 -22.17
CA HIS A 21 -10.30 24.36 -22.45
C HIS A 21 -11.25 23.18 -22.20
N PRO A 22 -11.30 22.19 -23.11
CA PRO A 22 -12.14 21.03 -22.95
C PRO A 22 -11.79 20.30 -21.65
N ARG A 23 -12.80 19.99 -20.83
CA ARG A 23 -12.58 19.27 -19.57
C ARG A 23 -12.03 17.87 -19.87
N PRO A 24 -10.97 17.43 -19.17
CA PRO A 24 -10.42 16.10 -19.40
C PRO A 24 -11.46 15.03 -19.07
N ARG A 25 -11.50 13.96 -19.89
CA ARG A 25 -12.35 12.79 -19.63
C ARG A 25 -11.83 12.04 -18.42
N TRP A 26 -12.74 11.53 -17.58
CA TRP A 26 -12.39 10.81 -16.35
C TRP A 26 -11.48 9.60 -16.60
N THR A 27 -11.66 8.90 -17.72
CA THR A 27 -10.83 7.75 -18.12
C THR A 27 -9.37 8.15 -18.35
N GLY A 28 -9.14 9.33 -18.94
CA GLY A 28 -7.81 9.88 -19.13
C GLY A 28 -7.14 10.16 -17.80
N VAL A 29 -7.86 10.82 -16.87
CA VAL A 29 -7.35 11.10 -15.52
C VAL A 29 -7.01 9.80 -14.78
N ALA A 30 -7.90 8.81 -14.79
CA ALA A 30 -7.66 7.52 -14.13
C ALA A 30 -6.43 6.80 -14.70
N ARG A 31 -6.27 6.78 -16.02
CA ARG A 31 -5.11 6.19 -16.70
C ARG A 31 -3.81 6.90 -16.31
N GLU A 32 -3.78 8.23 -16.36
CA GLU A 32 -2.57 8.99 -16.00
C GLU A 32 -2.19 8.79 -14.53
N GLN A 33 -3.18 8.72 -13.62
CA GLN A 33 -2.92 8.40 -12.22
C GLN A 33 -2.33 7.01 -12.05
N LEU A 34 -2.88 6.00 -12.75
CA LEU A 34 -2.35 4.65 -12.71
C LEU A 34 -0.90 4.60 -13.24
N LEU A 35 -0.61 5.24 -14.38
CA LEU A 35 0.74 5.30 -14.95
C LEU A 35 1.73 6.02 -14.01
N THR A 36 1.28 7.07 -13.33
CA THR A 36 2.08 7.79 -12.33
C THR A 36 2.43 6.89 -11.15
N VAL A 37 1.44 6.15 -10.63
CA VAL A 37 1.67 5.20 -9.54
C VAL A 37 2.61 4.08 -9.96
N LEU A 38 2.42 3.49 -11.15
CA LEU A 38 3.32 2.47 -11.69
C LEU A 38 4.76 3.01 -11.85
N GLY A 39 4.91 4.25 -12.31
CA GLY A 39 6.21 4.91 -12.40
C GLY A 39 6.86 5.10 -11.03
N ALA A 40 6.09 5.47 -10.00
CA ALA A 40 6.57 5.62 -8.63
C ALA A 40 7.02 4.28 -8.02
N LEU A 41 6.34 3.18 -8.36
CA LEU A 41 6.61 1.83 -7.86
C LEU A 41 7.63 1.04 -8.71
N ARG A 42 8.26 1.67 -9.72
CA ARG A 42 9.22 1.00 -10.61
C ARG A 42 10.35 0.31 -9.84
N TRP A 43 10.89 0.97 -8.83
CA TRP A 43 12.04 0.45 -8.08
C TRP A 43 11.63 -0.73 -7.21
N GLN A 44 10.45 -0.68 -6.60
CA GLN A 44 9.90 -1.83 -5.85
C GLN A 44 9.57 -3.00 -6.76
N THR A 45 9.10 -2.75 -7.98
CA THR A 45 8.89 -3.80 -8.98
C THR A 45 10.21 -4.48 -9.33
N ILE A 46 11.28 -3.71 -9.56
CA ILE A 46 12.61 -4.24 -9.83
C ILE A 46 13.14 -5.03 -8.63
N LEU A 47 13.05 -4.47 -7.42
CA LEU A 47 13.50 -5.14 -6.20
C LEU A 47 12.70 -6.43 -5.93
N GLY A 48 11.38 -6.39 -6.12
CA GLY A 48 10.50 -7.56 -5.96
C GLY A 48 10.82 -8.65 -6.98
N ALA A 49 11.04 -8.29 -8.24
CA ALA A 49 11.47 -9.24 -9.28
C ALA A 49 12.85 -9.83 -8.97
N ALA A 50 13.80 -9.02 -8.51
CA ALA A 50 15.13 -9.49 -8.11
C ALA A 50 15.05 -10.43 -6.89
N ALA A 51 14.22 -10.12 -5.90
CA ALA A 51 13.99 -10.96 -4.73
C ALA A 51 13.35 -12.30 -5.13
N LEU A 52 12.32 -12.29 -6.00
CA LEU A 52 11.72 -13.51 -6.56
C LEU A 52 12.75 -14.36 -7.31
N ALA A 53 13.61 -13.75 -8.12
CA ALA A 53 14.67 -14.45 -8.83
C ALA A 53 15.70 -15.07 -7.86
N ALA A 54 16.10 -14.33 -6.82
CA ALA A 54 17.01 -14.82 -5.79
C ALA A 54 16.40 -15.99 -4.99
N LEU A 55 15.12 -15.89 -4.60
CA LEU A 55 14.40 -16.99 -3.93
C LEU A 55 14.30 -18.22 -4.83
N THR A 56 14.01 -18.02 -6.12
CA THR A 56 13.99 -19.11 -7.12
C THR A 56 15.36 -19.79 -7.21
N LEU A 57 16.44 -19.01 -7.29
CA LEU A 57 17.79 -19.55 -7.36
C LEU A 57 18.17 -20.30 -6.09
N MET A 58 17.93 -19.72 -4.92
CA MET A 58 18.18 -20.35 -3.62
C MET A 58 17.45 -21.68 -3.52
N TRP A 59 16.19 -21.71 -3.94
CA TRP A 59 15.35 -22.89 -3.94
C TRP A 59 15.86 -23.98 -4.91
N VAL A 60 16.24 -23.61 -6.13
CA VAL A 60 16.86 -24.54 -7.10
C VAL A 60 18.15 -25.13 -6.53
N VAL A 61 19.01 -24.31 -5.93
CA VAL A 61 20.27 -24.76 -5.31
C VAL A 61 19.98 -25.72 -4.16
N SER A 62 19.06 -25.38 -3.26
CA SER A 62 18.68 -26.24 -2.13
C SER A 62 18.15 -27.59 -2.61
N ARG A 63 17.32 -27.60 -3.66
CA ARG A 63 16.80 -28.83 -4.26
C ARG A 63 17.90 -29.71 -4.85
N ILE A 64 18.90 -29.12 -5.50
CA ILE A 64 20.07 -29.84 -6.03
C ILE A 64 20.94 -30.39 -4.89
N SER A 65 21.15 -29.61 -3.84
CA SER A 65 22.00 -30.00 -2.70
C SER A 65 21.34 -31.01 -1.75
N SER A 66 20.01 -31.02 -1.65
CA SER A 66 19.25 -31.86 -0.72
C SER A 66 18.03 -32.52 -1.38
N PRO A 67 18.22 -33.43 -2.35
CA PRO A 67 17.11 -34.03 -3.10
C PRO A 67 16.13 -34.83 -2.23
N SER A 68 16.59 -35.33 -1.08
CA SER A 68 15.83 -36.16 -0.15
C SER A 68 15.02 -35.38 0.90
N ARG A 69 15.21 -34.06 1.04
CA ARG A 69 14.42 -33.25 1.98
C ARG A 69 13.22 -32.65 1.26
N PRO A 70 11.98 -33.02 1.62
CA PRO A 70 10.82 -32.27 1.18
C PRO A 70 10.90 -30.87 1.82
N GLU A 71 11.05 -29.83 1.01
CA GLU A 71 10.97 -28.47 1.51
C GLU A 71 9.51 -28.11 1.76
N THR A 72 9.15 -27.99 3.04
CA THR A 72 7.85 -27.45 3.43
C THR A 72 7.99 -25.95 3.63
N VAL A 73 7.61 -25.18 2.62
CA VAL A 73 7.51 -23.73 2.78
C VAL A 73 6.22 -23.43 3.54
N GLN A 74 6.34 -22.92 4.77
CA GLN A 74 5.16 -22.60 5.56
C GLN A 74 4.52 -21.32 5.01
N PHE A 75 3.25 -21.42 4.64
CA PHE A 75 2.50 -20.27 4.13
C PHE A 75 2.52 -19.06 5.08
N ALA A 76 2.43 -19.29 6.39
CA ALA A 76 2.47 -18.23 7.40
C ALA A 76 3.77 -17.42 7.35
N GLU A 77 4.92 -18.09 7.15
CA GLU A 77 6.22 -17.42 7.03
C GLU A 77 6.30 -16.55 5.78
N LEU A 78 5.69 -16.99 4.67
CA LEU A 78 5.61 -16.22 3.43
C LEU A 78 4.64 -15.03 3.52
N MET A 79 3.65 -15.09 4.41
CA MET A 79 2.70 -14.00 4.62
C MET A 79 3.34 -12.80 5.32
N ILE A 80 4.38 -12.99 6.13
CA ILE A 80 5.10 -11.90 6.82
C ILE A 80 5.71 -10.89 5.83
N PRO A 81 6.57 -11.28 4.86
CA PRO A 81 7.13 -10.32 3.91
C PRO A 81 6.04 -9.68 3.04
N LEU A 82 5.01 -10.44 2.67
CA LEU A 82 3.90 -9.92 1.88
C LEU A 82 3.09 -8.87 2.66
N ALA A 83 2.83 -9.11 3.94
CA ALA A 83 2.19 -8.17 4.87
C ALA A 83 3.02 -6.90 5.01
N MET A 84 4.34 -7.02 5.16
CA MET A 84 5.24 -5.87 5.24
C MET A 84 5.19 -5.05 3.95
N ILE A 85 5.30 -5.69 2.78
CA ILE A 85 5.19 -5.00 1.48
C ILE A 85 3.86 -4.26 1.39
N ALA A 86 2.74 -4.92 1.71
CA ALA A 86 1.42 -4.31 1.69
C ALA A 86 1.32 -3.08 2.60
N LEU A 87 1.84 -3.17 3.82
CA LEU A 87 1.80 -2.09 4.81
C LEU A 87 2.63 -0.88 4.37
N PHE A 88 3.80 -1.08 3.75
CA PHE A 88 4.73 -0.01 3.39
C PHE A 88 4.52 0.58 1.99
N THR A 89 3.92 -0.17 1.06
CA THR A 89 3.67 0.28 -0.32
C THR A 89 2.97 1.65 -0.39
N PRO A 90 1.97 1.98 0.45
CA PRO A 90 1.34 3.29 0.43
C PRO A 90 2.32 4.45 0.61
N ALA A 91 3.33 4.31 1.48
CA ALA A 91 4.31 5.38 1.72
C ALA A 91 5.04 5.80 0.44
N GLU A 92 5.27 4.82 -0.44
CA GLU A 92 5.96 5.00 -1.70
C GLU A 92 5.04 5.51 -2.80
N VAL A 93 3.79 5.05 -2.84
CA VAL A 93 2.73 5.60 -3.72
C VAL A 93 2.61 7.10 -3.53
N TRP A 94 2.76 7.58 -2.29
CA TRP A 94 2.68 9.00 -1.92
C TRP A 94 4.03 9.72 -1.87
N ARG A 95 5.13 9.07 -2.29
CA ARG A 95 6.46 9.69 -2.29
C ARG A 95 6.47 10.91 -3.22
N GLY A 96 6.98 12.03 -2.73
CA GLY A 96 7.03 13.30 -3.46
C GLY A 96 5.80 14.19 -3.28
N GLU A 97 4.68 13.64 -2.82
CA GLU A 97 3.42 14.35 -2.63
C GLU A 97 2.99 14.39 -1.16
N GLN A 98 3.83 15.00 -0.33
CA GLN A 98 3.52 15.21 1.08
C GLN A 98 2.29 16.12 1.23
N PRO A 99 1.40 15.92 2.23
CA PRO A 99 0.25 16.78 2.48
C PRO A 99 0.55 18.29 2.42
N SER A 100 1.72 18.73 2.91
CA SER A 100 2.18 20.13 2.81
C SER A 100 2.41 20.62 1.37
N ARG A 101 2.88 19.76 0.46
CA ARG A 101 3.13 20.07 -0.96
C ARG A 101 1.87 19.98 -1.82
N ARG A 102 0.82 19.32 -1.32
CA ARG A 102 -0.46 19.20 -2.04
C ARG A 102 -1.25 20.52 -2.07
N GLY A 103 -0.83 21.54 -1.31
CA GLY A 103 -1.54 22.83 -1.22
C GLY A 103 -1.92 23.46 -2.57
N TYR A 104 -1.06 23.35 -3.59
CA TYR A 104 -1.33 23.85 -4.94
C TYR A 104 -2.46 23.07 -5.65
N PHE A 105 -2.41 21.74 -5.64
CA PHE A 105 -3.49 20.89 -6.15
C PHE A 105 -4.80 21.08 -5.37
N TRP A 106 -4.70 21.44 -4.09
CA TRP A 106 -5.83 21.65 -3.21
C TRP A 106 -6.49 23.01 -3.41
N ALA A 107 -5.78 23.98 -3.98
CA ALA A 107 -6.34 25.26 -4.39
C ALA A 107 -7.16 25.16 -5.70
N MET A 108 -6.97 24.11 -6.49
CA MET A 108 -7.76 23.88 -7.69
C MET A 108 -9.15 23.32 -7.34
N PRO A 109 -10.21 23.69 -8.10
CA PRO A 109 -11.59 23.21 -7.89
C PRO A 109 -11.77 21.77 -8.42
N VAL A 110 -10.96 20.84 -7.92
CA VAL A 110 -11.03 19.41 -8.26
C VAL A 110 -11.55 18.61 -7.07
N ASP A 111 -12.31 17.55 -7.35
CA ASP A 111 -12.77 16.60 -6.35
C ASP A 111 -11.58 15.83 -5.76
N ARG A 112 -11.16 16.28 -4.56
CA ARG A 112 -9.97 15.77 -3.85
C ARG A 112 -10.15 14.31 -3.45
N THR A 113 -11.34 13.95 -3.00
CA THR A 113 -11.67 12.59 -2.57
C THR A 113 -11.51 11.62 -3.72
N ARG A 114 -12.02 11.96 -4.91
CA ARG A 114 -11.83 11.11 -6.10
C ARG A 114 -10.38 10.94 -6.48
N HIS A 115 -9.59 12.02 -6.48
CA HIS A 115 -8.17 11.94 -6.80
C HIS A 115 -7.41 11.05 -5.80
N THR A 116 -7.66 11.23 -4.51
CA THR A 116 -7.07 10.40 -3.45
C THR A 116 -7.46 8.92 -3.60
N LEU A 117 -8.75 8.64 -3.80
CA LEU A 117 -9.24 7.27 -3.98
C LEU A 117 -8.66 6.62 -5.23
N LEU A 118 -8.56 7.33 -6.36
CA LEU A 118 -7.96 6.80 -7.59
C LEU A 118 -6.49 6.43 -7.39
N ARG A 119 -5.75 7.23 -6.63
CA ARG A 119 -4.34 6.93 -6.34
C ARG A 119 -4.18 5.72 -5.42
N VAL A 120 -4.99 5.64 -4.35
CA VAL A 120 -5.04 4.47 -3.45
C VAL A 120 -5.43 3.22 -4.25
N LEU A 121 -6.43 3.32 -5.13
CA LEU A 121 -6.85 2.23 -6.00
C LEU A 121 -5.72 1.81 -6.97
N GLY A 122 -4.97 2.77 -7.52
CA GLY A 122 -3.82 2.48 -8.39
C GLY A 122 -2.73 1.69 -7.67
N GLY A 123 -2.39 2.06 -6.44
CA GLY A 123 -1.42 1.33 -5.63
C GLY A 123 -1.93 -0.04 -5.18
N TRP A 124 -3.21 -0.14 -4.83
CA TRP A 124 -3.88 -1.41 -4.52
C TRP A 124 -3.87 -2.36 -5.73
N ALA A 125 -4.21 -1.87 -6.93
CA ALA A 125 -4.23 -2.69 -8.14
C ALA A 125 -2.85 -3.26 -8.47
N TRP A 126 -1.79 -2.45 -8.31
CA TRP A 126 -0.41 -2.92 -8.44
C TRP A 126 -0.09 -4.01 -7.40
N LEU A 127 -0.48 -3.81 -6.13
CA LEU A 127 -0.24 -4.77 -5.06
C LEU A 127 -0.97 -6.10 -5.32
N MET A 128 -2.23 -6.07 -5.76
CA MET A 128 -2.99 -7.28 -6.11
C MET A 128 -2.34 -8.05 -7.26
N ALA A 129 -1.82 -7.34 -8.28
CA ALA A 129 -1.07 -7.95 -9.36
C ALA A 129 0.22 -8.62 -8.84
N ALA A 130 0.97 -7.95 -7.95
CA ALA A 130 2.17 -8.50 -7.33
C ALA A 130 1.87 -9.75 -6.50
N VAL A 131 0.79 -9.74 -5.70
CA VAL A 131 0.33 -10.90 -4.92
C VAL A 131 -0.04 -12.05 -5.84
N ALA A 132 -0.80 -11.79 -6.91
CA ALA A 132 -1.19 -12.83 -7.87
C ALA A 132 0.03 -13.47 -8.53
N VAL A 133 1.00 -12.67 -9.00
CA VAL A 133 2.26 -13.17 -9.57
C VAL A 133 3.05 -14.00 -8.56
N PHE A 134 3.14 -13.54 -7.30
CA PHE A 134 3.82 -14.26 -6.23
C PHE A 134 3.17 -15.62 -5.93
N LEU A 135 1.85 -15.68 -5.84
CA LEU A 135 1.12 -16.94 -5.61
C LEU A 135 1.23 -17.90 -6.80
N LEU A 136 1.16 -17.38 -8.03
CA LEU A 136 1.38 -18.18 -9.23
C LEU A 136 2.81 -18.74 -9.27
N TRP A 137 3.81 -17.96 -8.85
CA TRP A 137 5.18 -18.42 -8.74
C TRP A 137 5.34 -19.54 -7.70
N ILE A 138 4.75 -19.41 -6.51
CA ILE A 138 4.78 -20.47 -5.48
C ILE A 138 4.08 -21.73 -5.99
N ALA A 139 2.91 -21.59 -6.64
CA ALA A 139 2.19 -22.72 -7.20
C ALA A 139 3.02 -23.43 -8.27
N ALA A 140 3.68 -22.69 -9.16
CA ALA A 140 4.56 -23.23 -10.19
C ALA A 140 5.79 -23.92 -9.58
N ALA A 141 6.42 -23.34 -8.56
CA ALA A 141 7.56 -23.93 -7.87
C ALA A 141 7.17 -25.23 -7.16
N SER A 142 6.04 -25.24 -6.46
CA SER A 142 5.51 -26.44 -5.79
C SER A 142 5.22 -27.55 -6.80
N TRP A 143 4.58 -27.21 -7.91
CA TRP A 143 4.31 -28.15 -9.00
C TRP A 143 5.60 -28.71 -9.61
N ALA A 144 6.60 -27.86 -9.89
CA ALA A 144 7.86 -28.25 -10.50
C ALA A 144 8.72 -29.19 -9.63
N THR A 145 8.54 -29.17 -8.30
CA THR A 145 9.27 -30.08 -7.38
C THR A 145 8.55 -31.39 -7.11
N GLY A 146 7.31 -31.55 -7.56
CA GLY A 146 6.43 -32.60 -7.06
C GLY A 146 6.10 -32.42 -5.57
N GLY A 147 6.29 -31.21 -5.02
CA GLY A 147 5.93 -30.86 -3.66
C GLY A 147 4.45 -30.53 -3.53
N SER A 148 3.92 -30.62 -2.31
CA SER A 148 2.58 -30.14 -1.97
C SER A 148 2.67 -28.78 -1.31
N PHE A 149 1.91 -27.81 -1.81
CA PHE A 149 1.73 -26.52 -1.14
C PHE A 149 0.79 -26.71 0.07
N SER A 150 1.33 -26.56 1.29
CA SER A 150 0.52 -26.59 2.51
C SER A 150 0.31 -25.18 3.06
N LEU A 151 -0.95 -24.84 3.30
CA LEU A 151 -1.39 -23.54 3.81
C LEU A 151 -1.40 -23.45 5.34
N GLY A 152 -0.58 -24.26 6.01
CA GLY A 152 -0.40 -24.23 7.47
C GLY A 152 -0.85 -25.48 8.21
N ASP A 153 -1.22 -26.56 7.52
CA ASP A 153 -1.48 -27.82 8.18
C ASP A 153 -0.11 -28.48 8.46
N VAL A 154 0.55 -28.08 9.55
CA VAL A 154 1.71 -28.79 10.06
C VAL A 154 1.18 -30.06 10.72
N PRO A 155 1.46 -31.27 10.20
CA PRO A 155 1.13 -32.47 10.93
C PRO A 155 1.91 -32.41 12.25
N LEU A 156 1.18 -32.27 13.36
CA LEU A 156 1.75 -32.48 14.69
C LEU A 156 2.39 -33.87 14.63
N SER A 157 3.73 -33.93 14.67
CA SER A 157 4.47 -35.19 14.65
C SER A 157 3.98 -35.99 15.86
N PRO A 158 3.14 -37.01 15.68
CA PRO A 158 2.57 -37.70 16.81
C PRO A 158 3.67 -38.60 17.36
N SER A 159 4.05 -38.37 18.62
CA SER A 159 4.85 -39.31 19.39
C SER A 159 4.01 -40.55 19.72
N GLY A 160 3.65 -41.35 18.71
CA GLY A 160 2.85 -42.57 18.89
C GLY A 160 2.59 -43.32 17.57
N THR A 161 2.87 -44.63 17.58
CA THR A 161 2.76 -45.54 16.41
C THR A 161 1.33 -45.70 15.87
N ALA A 162 0.30 -45.54 16.70
CA ALA A 162 -1.10 -45.70 16.29
C ALA A 162 -1.69 -44.48 15.53
N GLN A 163 -0.97 -43.35 15.49
CA GLN A 163 -1.48 -42.09 14.95
C GLN A 163 -0.72 -41.62 13.70
N GLN A 164 0.36 -42.32 13.33
CA GLN A 164 1.07 -42.15 12.05
C GLN A 164 0.15 -42.41 10.85
N THR A 165 -0.77 -43.38 10.93
CA THR A 165 -1.70 -43.69 9.85
C THR A 165 -2.76 -42.60 9.64
N ALA A 166 -3.17 -41.90 10.70
CA ALA A 166 -4.08 -40.74 10.59
C ALA A 166 -3.36 -39.48 10.10
N ALA A 167 -2.10 -39.30 10.51
CA ALA A 167 -1.25 -38.22 10.01
C ALA A 167 -0.94 -38.38 8.51
N GLU A 168 -0.75 -39.61 8.04
CA GLU A 168 -0.50 -39.91 6.62
C GLU A 168 -1.70 -39.55 5.73
N TYR A 169 -2.93 -39.76 6.21
CA TYR A 169 -4.15 -39.39 5.47
C TYR A 169 -4.42 -37.87 5.43
N ALA A 170 -3.97 -37.12 6.44
CA ALA A 170 -4.17 -35.68 6.52
C ALA A 170 -3.26 -34.88 5.55
N ILE A 171 -2.14 -35.48 5.08
CA ILE A 171 -1.16 -34.83 4.20
C ILE A 171 -1.71 -34.57 2.79
N HIS A 172 -2.81 -35.22 2.40
CA HIS A 172 -3.36 -35.14 1.04
C HIS A 172 -4.72 -34.42 0.93
N ALA A 173 -5.21 -33.79 2.01
CA ALA A 173 -6.44 -33.02 1.92
C ALA A 173 -6.22 -31.81 0.98
N PRO A 174 -7.05 -31.62 -0.07
CA PRO A 174 -6.94 -30.46 -0.92
C PRO A 174 -7.20 -29.20 -0.11
N VAL A 175 -6.34 -28.20 -0.29
CA VAL A 175 -6.50 -26.89 0.34
C VAL A 175 -7.88 -26.31 -0.03
N PRO A 176 -8.71 -25.93 0.97
CA PRO A 176 -10.00 -25.30 0.69
C PRO A 176 -9.86 -24.05 -0.19
N ALA A 177 -10.71 -23.93 -1.21
CA ALA A 177 -10.64 -22.85 -2.20
C ALA A 177 -10.60 -21.43 -1.59
N TRP A 178 -11.31 -21.20 -0.48
CA TRP A 178 -11.34 -19.90 0.19
C TRP A 178 -9.99 -19.48 0.79
N ARG A 179 -9.13 -20.44 1.17
CA ARG A 179 -7.80 -20.13 1.73
C ARG A 179 -6.90 -19.41 0.74
N TRP A 180 -7.14 -19.58 -0.57
CA TRP A 180 -6.44 -18.83 -1.62
C TRP A 180 -6.79 -17.33 -1.65
N LEU A 181 -7.88 -16.92 -0.99
CA LEU A 181 -8.26 -15.51 -0.85
C LEU A 181 -7.55 -14.83 0.32
N VAL A 182 -6.97 -15.58 1.25
CA VAL A 182 -6.31 -15.05 2.46
C VAL A 182 -5.21 -14.03 2.11
N PRO A 183 -4.25 -14.32 1.20
CA PRO A 183 -3.22 -13.35 0.81
C PRO A 183 -3.81 -12.03 0.30
N PHE A 184 -4.86 -12.10 -0.53
CA PHE A 184 -5.47 -10.93 -1.15
C PHE A 184 -6.21 -10.07 -0.11
N ALA A 185 -6.97 -10.70 0.77
CA ALA A 185 -7.70 -10.02 1.84
C ALA A 185 -6.75 -9.38 2.86
N ALA A 186 -5.75 -10.14 3.30
CA ALA A 186 -4.73 -9.70 4.25
C ALA A 186 -3.96 -8.48 3.71
N THR A 187 -3.43 -8.58 2.50
CA THR A 187 -2.67 -7.50 1.87
C THR A 187 -3.53 -6.29 1.55
N THR A 188 -4.77 -6.48 1.07
CA THR A 188 -5.71 -5.37 0.88
C THR A 188 -5.94 -4.62 2.18
N THR A 189 -6.19 -5.35 3.26
CA THR A 189 -6.46 -4.77 4.58
C THR A 189 -5.26 -3.98 5.10
N LEU A 190 -4.06 -4.57 5.07
CA LEU A 190 -2.84 -3.91 5.51
C LEU A 190 -2.47 -2.71 4.62
N TYR A 191 -2.71 -2.80 3.32
CA TYR A 191 -2.51 -1.69 2.39
C TYR A 191 -3.44 -0.51 2.72
N LEU A 192 -4.71 -0.77 3.02
CA LEU A 192 -5.65 0.28 3.43
C LEU A 192 -5.24 0.92 4.76
N LEU A 193 -4.87 0.12 5.76
CA LEU A 193 -4.37 0.62 7.05
C LEU A 193 -3.09 1.45 6.87
N GLY A 194 -2.13 0.95 6.10
CA GLY A 194 -0.91 1.66 5.75
C GLY A 194 -1.17 2.95 4.99
N SER A 195 -2.23 3.02 4.18
CA SER A 195 -2.59 4.22 3.42
C SER A 195 -3.05 5.39 4.30
N ILE A 196 -3.54 5.13 5.51
CA ILE A 196 -3.97 6.18 6.45
C ILE A 196 -2.80 7.11 6.81
N ILE A 197 -1.61 6.53 7.02
CA ILE A 197 -0.42 7.25 7.51
C ILE A 197 0.08 8.33 6.52
N PRO A 198 0.39 8.03 5.24
CA PRO A 198 0.82 9.04 4.26
C PRO A 198 -0.32 9.99 3.81
N LEU A 199 -1.58 9.66 4.11
CA LEU A 199 -2.69 10.59 3.96
C LEU A 199 -2.71 11.64 5.07
N ALA A 200 -2.49 11.21 6.32
CA ALA A 200 -2.54 12.06 7.50
C ALA A 200 -1.21 12.78 7.82
N SER A 201 -0.08 12.31 7.31
CA SER A 201 1.25 12.79 7.72
C SER A 201 2.18 13.19 6.57
N ASN A 202 3.00 14.23 6.82
CA ASN A 202 4.14 14.62 5.97
C ASN A 202 5.34 13.66 6.07
N TYR A 203 5.44 12.91 7.17
CA TYR A 203 6.59 12.07 7.48
C TYR A 203 6.13 10.65 7.82
N PRO A 204 5.58 9.90 6.85
CA PRO A 204 4.99 8.58 7.11
C PRO A 204 6.00 7.61 7.75
N TRP A 205 7.27 7.68 7.37
CA TRP A 205 8.34 6.84 7.94
C TRP A 205 8.54 7.02 9.44
N ARG A 206 8.32 8.24 9.97
CA ARG A 206 8.41 8.49 11.42
C ARG A 206 7.29 7.77 12.18
N TRP A 207 6.09 7.70 11.60
CA TRP A 207 4.98 6.98 12.18
C TRP A 207 5.19 5.48 12.15
N TYR A 208 5.65 4.92 11.04
CA TYR A 208 5.97 3.50 11.00
C TYR A 208 7.05 3.12 12.02
N GLY A 209 8.13 3.90 12.11
CA GLY A 209 9.17 3.70 13.11
C GLY A 209 8.63 3.85 14.54
N GLY A 210 7.76 4.83 14.78
CA GLY A 210 7.11 5.05 16.08
C GLY A 210 6.20 3.89 16.49
N ILE A 211 5.40 3.34 15.57
CA ILE A 211 4.53 2.18 15.82
C ILE A 211 5.37 0.94 16.13
N ALA A 212 6.44 0.72 15.36
CA ALA A 212 7.36 -0.40 15.60
C ALA A 212 8.05 -0.29 16.97
N LEU A 213 8.59 0.90 17.29
CA LEU A 213 9.22 1.16 18.59
C LEU A 213 8.23 1.03 19.75
N ALA A 214 7.02 1.57 19.61
CA ALA A 214 5.97 1.43 20.62
C ALA A 214 5.60 -0.04 20.85
N SER A 215 5.50 -0.83 19.78
CA SER A 215 5.19 -2.26 19.88
C SER A 215 6.29 -3.02 20.64
N LEU A 216 7.57 -2.72 20.35
CA LEU A 216 8.70 -3.29 21.08
C LEU A 216 8.74 -2.88 22.55
N LEU A 217 8.45 -1.61 22.84
CA LEU A 217 8.39 -1.12 24.23
C LEU A 217 7.25 -1.79 25.00
N VAL A 218 6.07 -1.93 24.41
CA VAL A 218 4.94 -2.64 25.03
C VAL A 218 5.31 -4.09 25.32
N ALA A 219 5.93 -4.78 24.37
CA ALA A 219 6.40 -6.15 24.56
C ALA A 219 7.47 -6.25 25.66
N ALA A 220 8.40 -5.29 25.74
CA ALA A 220 9.48 -5.28 26.74
C ALA A 220 9.00 -4.95 28.16
N LEU A 221 7.94 -4.15 28.30
CA LEU A 221 7.42 -3.71 29.60
C LEU A 221 6.54 -4.77 30.28
N GLY A 222 6.07 -5.80 29.55
CA GLY A 222 5.38 -6.96 30.13
C GLY A 222 4.13 -6.61 30.95
N ALA A 223 3.41 -5.54 30.59
CA ALA A 223 2.26 -5.11 31.37
C ALA A 223 1.05 -6.02 31.11
N ASP A 224 0.44 -6.59 32.17
CA ASP A 224 -0.69 -7.53 32.07
C ASP A 224 -1.84 -7.05 31.16
N TRP A 225 -2.16 -5.76 31.18
CA TRP A 225 -3.21 -5.18 30.35
C TRP A 225 -2.83 -5.19 28.86
N SER A 226 -1.54 -5.04 28.56
CA SER A 226 -1.02 -5.06 27.20
C SER A 226 -1.01 -6.46 26.63
N GLU A 227 -0.72 -7.48 27.44
CA GLU A 227 -0.83 -8.87 27.02
C GLU A 227 -2.26 -9.23 26.62
N ARG A 228 -3.27 -8.85 27.43
CA ARG A 228 -4.68 -9.08 27.07
C ARG A 228 -5.09 -8.34 25.81
N ALA A 229 -4.70 -7.07 25.67
CA ALA A 229 -5.01 -6.27 24.49
C ALA A 229 -4.32 -6.82 23.23
N LEU A 230 -3.05 -7.19 23.33
CA LEU A 230 -2.28 -7.81 22.25
C LEU A 230 -2.84 -9.18 21.91
N HIS A 231 -3.27 -9.98 22.89
CA HIS A 231 -3.89 -11.26 22.65
C HIS A 231 -5.22 -11.13 21.90
N LEU A 232 -5.99 -10.07 22.15
CA LEU A 232 -7.21 -9.78 21.38
C LEU A 232 -6.89 -9.29 19.96
N LEU A 233 -5.83 -8.48 19.81
CA LEU A 233 -5.46 -7.84 18.55
C LEU A 233 -4.64 -8.75 17.61
N VAL A 234 -3.85 -9.68 18.14
CA VAL A 234 -2.91 -10.50 17.36
C VAL A 234 -3.45 -11.94 17.21
N PRO A 235 -3.39 -12.84 18.21
CA PRO A 235 -3.86 -14.23 18.09
C PRO A 235 -5.39 -14.40 18.25
N GLY A 236 -6.14 -13.33 18.49
CA GLY A 236 -7.58 -13.40 18.71
C GLY A 236 -8.40 -13.87 17.50
N PRO A 237 -9.69 -14.24 17.69
CA PRO A 237 -10.59 -14.65 16.61
C PRO A 237 -10.84 -13.54 15.58
N PHE A 238 -10.69 -12.28 15.98
CA PHE A 238 -10.71 -11.11 15.12
C PHE A 238 -9.32 -10.48 14.95
N GLY A 239 -8.28 -11.16 15.40
CA GLY A 239 -6.92 -10.64 15.43
C GLY A 239 -6.24 -10.63 14.05
N LEU A 240 -5.11 -9.94 13.98
CA LEU A 240 -4.28 -9.84 12.79
C LEU A 240 -3.73 -11.20 12.35
N GLU A 241 -3.45 -12.12 13.29
CA GLU A 241 -3.00 -13.46 12.92
C GLU A 241 -4.08 -14.22 12.16
N THR A 242 -5.34 -14.15 12.62
CA THR A 242 -6.48 -14.75 11.93
C THR A 242 -6.66 -14.16 10.53
N LEU A 243 -6.51 -12.83 10.39
CA LEU A 243 -6.52 -12.14 9.09
C LEU A 243 -5.41 -12.64 8.16
N LEU A 244 -4.18 -12.76 8.66
CA LEU A 244 -2.98 -13.08 7.87
C LEU A 244 -2.88 -14.57 7.50
N THR A 245 -3.33 -15.45 8.38
CA THR A 245 -3.15 -16.90 8.24
C THR A 245 -4.44 -17.64 7.88
N GLY A 246 -5.58 -16.94 7.86
CA GLY A 246 -6.89 -17.58 7.74
C GLY A 246 -7.27 -18.40 8.98
N GLY A 247 -6.63 -18.14 10.13
CA GLY A 247 -6.80 -18.92 11.35
C GLY A 247 -6.06 -20.27 11.34
N GLY A 248 -5.12 -20.47 10.41
CA GLY A 248 -4.36 -21.71 10.28
C GLY A 248 -3.34 -21.96 11.40
N GLN A 249 -2.92 -20.92 12.14
CA GLN A 249 -1.92 -21.03 13.21
C GLN A 249 -2.44 -20.75 14.62
N ALA A 250 -3.75 -20.49 14.77
CA ALA A 250 -4.35 -20.28 16.07
C ALA A 250 -4.37 -21.60 16.86
N PHE A 251 -3.34 -21.81 17.68
CA PHE A 251 -3.31 -22.88 18.66
C PHE A 251 -4.01 -22.38 19.91
N VAL A 252 -5.15 -22.98 20.24
CA VAL A 252 -5.68 -22.85 21.60
C VAL A 252 -4.93 -23.86 22.45
N GLU A 253 -4.19 -23.36 23.43
CA GLU A 253 -3.56 -24.18 24.44
C GLU A 253 -4.67 -24.78 25.31
N GLY A 254 -5.19 -25.93 24.89
CA GLY A 254 -6.17 -26.69 25.66
C GLY A 254 -5.44 -27.41 26.79
N SER A 255 -5.66 -26.96 28.03
CA SER A 255 -5.16 -27.65 29.22
C SER A 255 -6.01 -28.89 29.51
N VAL A 256 -5.70 -29.99 28.84
CA VAL A 256 -6.05 -31.32 29.38
C VAL A 256 -5.00 -31.64 30.44
N PRO A 257 -5.37 -32.04 31.67
CA PRO A 257 -4.40 -32.36 32.72
C PRO A 257 -3.38 -33.41 32.21
N GLY A 258 -2.12 -33.00 32.07
CA GLY A 258 -1.03 -33.87 31.61
C GLY A 258 -0.74 -33.89 30.10
N GLN A 259 -1.53 -33.21 29.26
CA GLN A 259 -1.23 -33.05 27.82
C GLN A 259 -1.65 -31.66 27.32
N VAL A 260 -0.68 -30.85 26.89
CA VAL A 260 -0.94 -29.65 26.10
C VAL A 260 -1.39 -30.11 24.71
N ARG A 261 -2.70 -30.25 24.53
CA ARG A 261 -3.25 -30.55 23.20
C ARG A 261 -3.54 -29.22 22.53
N ALA A 262 -2.64 -28.84 21.63
CA ALA A 262 -2.90 -27.79 20.67
C ALA A 262 -4.01 -28.31 19.73
N VAL A 263 -5.27 -27.98 20.05
CA VAL A 263 -6.37 -28.25 19.13
C VAL A 263 -6.31 -27.15 18.09
N PRO A 264 -6.05 -27.46 16.81
CA PRO A 264 -6.10 -26.44 15.77
C PRO A 264 -7.49 -25.83 15.85
N TYR A 265 -7.58 -24.51 16.08
CA TYR A 265 -8.85 -23.82 15.91
C TYR A 265 -9.25 -24.10 14.47
N ALA A 266 -10.29 -24.91 14.25
CA ALA A 266 -10.66 -25.32 12.90
C ALA A 266 -10.86 -24.03 12.11
N ALA A 267 -9.98 -23.77 11.15
CA ALA A 267 -9.98 -22.54 10.37
C ALA A 267 -11.36 -22.42 9.71
N THR A 268 -12.27 -21.66 10.32
CA THR A 268 -13.61 -21.51 9.80
C THR A 268 -13.60 -20.30 8.86
N PRO A 269 -14.23 -20.42 7.69
CA PRO A 269 -14.36 -19.27 6.78
C PRO A 269 -15.08 -18.11 7.49
N GLY A 270 -16.03 -18.40 8.40
CA GLY A 270 -16.74 -17.38 9.17
C GLY A 270 -15.85 -16.54 10.07
N GLY A 271 -14.95 -17.16 10.85
CA GLY A 271 -14.00 -16.45 11.70
C GLY A 271 -13.09 -15.54 10.90
N TRP A 272 -12.45 -16.07 9.85
CA TRP A 272 -11.58 -15.29 8.97
C TRP A 272 -12.31 -14.14 8.24
N LEU A 273 -13.52 -14.38 7.72
CA LEU A 273 -14.33 -13.35 7.07
C LEU A 273 -14.68 -12.21 8.03
N SER A 274 -14.99 -12.53 9.29
CA SER A 274 -15.32 -11.52 10.29
C SER A 274 -14.11 -10.66 10.67
N ALA A 275 -12.93 -11.26 10.86
CA ALA A 275 -11.67 -10.55 11.07
C ALA A 275 -11.35 -9.64 9.85
N THR A 276 -11.50 -10.17 8.64
CA THR A 276 -11.30 -9.43 7.39
C THR A 276 -12.23 -8.22 7.30
N ALA A 277 -13.53 -8.42 7.53
CA ALA A 277 -14.52 -7.35 7.45
C ALA A 277 -14.24 -6.23 8.47
N LEU A 278 -13.89 -6.60 9.70
CA LEU A 278 -13.54 -5.64 10.76
C LEU A 278 -12.36 -4.76 10.35
N TRP A 279 -11.22 -5.38 10.03
CA TRP A 279 -9.99 -4.64 9.75
C TRP A 279 -10.06 -3.87 8.42
N MET A 280 -10.68 -4.46 7.40
CA MET A 280 -10.90 -3.79 6.12
C MET A 280 -11.84 -2.58 6.29
N GLY A 281 -12.88 -2.71 7.11
CA GLY A 281 -13.78 -1.62 7.47
C GLY A 281 -13.06 -0.45 8.14
N ILE A 282 -12.19 -0.75 9.12
CA ILE A 282 -11.34 0.26 9.77
C ILE A 282 -10.43 0.95 8.75
N GLY A 283 -9.76 0.18 7.88
CA GLY A 283 -8.90 0.71 6.83
C GLY A 283 -9.64 1.63 5.86
N LEU A 284 -10.81 1.21 5.38
CA LEU A 284 -11.67 2.01 4.50
C LEU A 284 -12.10 3.32 5.17
N ILE A 285 -12.67 3.25 6.37
CA ILE A 285 -13.10 4.43 7.13
C ILE A 285 -11.91 5.39 7.31
N GLY A 286 -10.74 4.86 7.66
CA GLY A 286 -9.52 5.65 7.80
C GLY A 286 -9.12 6.36 6.51
N VAL A 287 -9.15 5.68 5.36
CA VAL A 287 -8.84 6.29 4.05
C VAL A 287 -9.83 7.40 3.68
N PHE A 288 -11.11 7.27 4.04
CA PHE A 288 -12.12 8.31 3.78
C PHE A 288 -11.99 9.53 4.68
N ILE A 289 -11.57 9.35 5.95
CA ILE A 289 -11.47 10.42 6.94
C ILE A 289 -10.10 11.11 6.93
N ALA A 290 -9.03 10.40 6.57
CA ALA A 290 -7.65 10.91 6.64
C ALA A 290 -7.34 12.14 5.77
N PRO A 291 -7.98 12.39 4.60
CA PRO A 291 -7.72 13.61 3.85
C PRO A 291 -8.01 14.83 4.73
N PRO A 292 -7.04 15.75 4.92
CA PRO A 292 -7.24 16.87 5.81
C PRO A 292 -8.49 17.66 5.38
N PRO A 293 -9.33 18.14 6.30
CA PRO A 293 -10.44 18.99 5.93
C PRO A 293 -9.89 20.22 5.19
N PRO A 294 -10.65 20.82 4.26
CA PRO A 294 -10.27 22.09 3.65
C PRO A 294 -10.03 23.10 4.76
N ARG A 295 -8.76 23.26 5.18
CA ARG A 295 -8.36 24.34 6.07
C ARG A 295 -8.46 25.60 5.23
N GLN A 296 -9.66 26.16 5.29
CA GLN A 296 -10.01 27.56 5.12
C GLN A 296 -8.80 28.42 4.74
N LEU A 297 -8.65 28.61 3.43
CA LEU A 297 -7.90 29.71 2.80
C LEU A 297 -8.30 31.09 3.38
N THR A 298 -9.39 31.14 4.15
CA THR A 298 -9.92 32.28 4.91
C THR A 298 -8.90 32.98 5.81
N ARG A 299 -7.74 32.37 6.15
CA ARG A 299 -6.70 33.07 6.91
C ARG A 299 -5.70 33.87 6.06
N LEU A 300 -5.63 33.63 4.75
CA LEU A 300 -4.79 34.42 3.84
C LEU A 300 -5.52 35.70 3.39
N ASP A 301 -6.85 35.69 3.32
CA ASP A 301 -7.65 36.89 3.02
C ASP A 301 -7.60 37.95 4.15
N HIS A 302 -7.21 37.56 5.37
CA HIS A 302 -6.98 38.50 6.47
C HIS A 302 -5.52 38.95 6.62
N ALA A 303 -4.57 38.25 5.98
CA ALA A 303 -3.17 38.69 5.96
C ALA A 303 -2.89 39.70 4.83
N ILE A 304 -3.71 39.69 3.77
CA ILE A 304 -3.75 40.75 2.77
C ILE A 304 -4.68 41.83 3.32
N GLY A 305 -4.14 42.68 4.20
CA GLY A 305 -4.87 43.85 4.68
C GLY A 305 -5.36 44.70 3.50
N PRO A 306 -6.47 45.43 3.64
CA PRO A 306 -7.11 46.23 2.57
C PRO A 306 -6.23 47.35 1.98
N GLY A 307 -4.95 47.45 2.37
CA GLY A 307 -3.97 48.41 1.86
C GLY A 307 -2.73 47.80 1.22
N ALA A 308 -2.64 46.48 1.05
CA ALA A 308 -1.53 45.88 0.30
C ALA A 308 -1.72 46.22 -1.19
N ALA A 309 -1.02 47.26 -1.65
CA ALA A 309 -0.99 47.65 -3.04
C ALA A 309 -0.68 46.42 -3.91
N PRO A 310 -1.40 46.21 -5.03
CA PRO A 310 -1.16 45.07 -5.90
C PRO A 310 0.32 45.06 -6.24
N CYS A 311 1.03 43.98 -5.88
CA CYS A 311 2.41 43.79 -6.33
C CYS A 311 2.37 43.86 -7.85
N ARG A 312 2.75 45.02 -8.39
CA ARG A 312 3.03 45.21 -9.80
C ARG A 312 4.08 44.13 -10.09
N PRO A 313 3.82 43.16 -10.99
CA PRO A 313 4.85 42.21 -11.34
C PRO A 313 6.06 43.04 -11.73
N ALA A 314 7.18 42.83 -11.02
CA ALA A 314 8.45 43.38 -11.45
C ALA A 314 8.62 42.87 -12.88
N VAL A 315 8.40 43.76 -13.83
CA VAL A 315 8.75 43.52 -15.21
C VAL A 315 10.28 43.41 -15.16
N ASP A 316 10.77 42.17 -15.13
CA ASP A 316 12.18 41.89 -15.38
C ASP A 316 12.44 42.30 -16.83
N ASP A 317 12.72 43.59 -17.03
CA ASP A 317 13.18 44.16 -18.30
C ASP A 317 14.60 43.68 -18.68
N ASP A 318 15.22 42.83 -17.86
CA ASP A 318 16.59 42.33 -18.03
C ASP A 318 16.67 40.87 -18.49
N LYS A 319 15.67 40.38 -19.26
CA LYS A 319 15.83 39.11 -19.98
C LYS A 319 16.66 39.36 -21.25
N PRO A 320 17.97 39.03 -21.31
CA PRO A 320 18.76 39.23 -22.51
C PRO A 320 18.15 38.42 -23.66
N ALA A 321 18.10 39.05 -24.84
CA ALA A 321 17.55 38.45 -26.05
C ALA A 321 18.14 37.04 -26.30
N PRO A 322 17.34 36.08 -26.82
CA PRO A 322 17.71 34.67 -26.98
C PRO A 322 18.80 34.37 -28.03
N GLY A 323 19.73 35.30 -28.29
CA GLY A 323 20.82 35.15 -29.27
C GLY A 323 22.23 34.98 -28.70
N SER A 324 22.48 35.17 -27.40
CA SER A 324 23.86 35.24 -26.87
C SER A 324 24.49 33.90 -26.47
N LEU A 325 23.73 32.80 -26.44
CA LEU A 325 24.27 31.48 -26.05
C LEU A 325 24.88 30.68 -27.21
N GLN A 326 24.63 31.06 -28.47
CA GLN A 326 25.19 30.33 -29.62
C GLN A 326 26.68 30.63 -29.88
N ALA A 327 27.21 31.76 -29.40
CA ALA A 327 28.61 32.15 -29.63
C ALA A 327 29.63 31.44 -28.72
N ARG A 328 29.17 30.75 -27.66
CA ARG A 328 30.08 30.08 -26.70
C ARG A 328 30.31 28.59 -26.98
N ALA A 329 29.58 27.99 -27.91
CA ALA A 329 29.68 26.56 -28.22
C ALA A 329 30.68 26.23 -29.35
N SER A 330 31.26 27.24 -30.01
CA SER A 330 32.21 27.07 -31.13
C SER A 330 33.69 27.33 -30.75
N ALA A 331 34.01 27.38 -29.47
CA ALA A 331 35.36 27.62 -28.96
C ALA A 331 35.90 26.48 -28.04
N LEU A 332 35.29 25.30 -28.10
CA LEU A 332 35.75 24.04 -27.52
C LEU A 332 35.74 22.97 -28.62
#